data_AF-K7NW02-F1
#
_entry.id   AF-K7NW02-F1
#
_cell.length_a   1.000
_cell.length_b   1.000
_cell.length_c   1.000
_cell.angle_alpha   90.00
_cell.angle_beta   90.00
_cell.angle_gamma   90.00
#
_symmetry.space_group_name_H-M   'P 1'
#
loop_
_entity.id
_entity.type
_entity.pdbx_description
1 polymer ?
#
loop_
_entity_poly.entity_id
_entity_poly.type
_entity_poly.pdbx_seq_one_letter_code
_entity_poly.pdbx_strand_id
1 'polypeptide(L)'
;AKEQPDTIYITKSGMYNIYFMFCDPQLKGTVINGRTVWKNPTGYLPGRLAPLLKFYGFLSLAYLILGLIWFLQNVRFGNDILQLQNCITAVISLGMLEMTLWYFEYANFNATGHRPISITIWAITFMAIKKTVSRLLLLVVSM
;
A
#
# COMPACT_ATOMS: atom_id res chain seq x y z
N ALA A 1 -5.21 36.49 14.09
CA ALA A 1 -4.47 36.75 12.85
C ALA A 1 -4.14 35.42 12.19
N LYS A 2 -4.39 35.25 10.89
CA LYS A 2 -4.09 34.00 10.17
C LYS A 2 -2.65 34.14 9.67
N GLU A 3 -1.69 33.65 10.45
CA GLU A 3 -0.28 33.64 10.03
C GLU A 3 -0.14 32.87 8.72
N GLN A 4 0.62 33.45 7.80
CA GLN A 4 0.92 32.85 6.51
C GLN A 4 1.90 31.70 6.75
N PRO A 5 1.69 30.51 6.15
CA PRO A 5 2.54 29.36 6.41
C PRO A 5 3.96 29.63 5.90
N ASP A 6 4.95 29.58 6.79
CA ASP A 6 6.36 29.64 6.41
C ASP A 6 6.75 28.37 5.65
N THR A 7 7.15 28.55 4.38
CA THR A 7 7.56 27.45 3.51
C THR A 7 9.08 27.40 3.40
N ILE A 8 9.68 26.30 3.86
CA ILE A 8 11.12 26.05 3.73
C ILE A 8 11.35 25.07 2.58
N TYR A 9 12.08 25.51 1.55
CA TYR A 9 12.45 24.65 0.42
C TYR A 9 13.72 23.87 0.71
N ILE A 10 13.64 22.55 0.57
CA ILE A 10 14.77 21.65 0.74
C ILE A 10 15.41 21.38 -0.63
N THR A 11 16.69 21.74 -0.78
CA THR A 11 17.42 21.63 -2.05
C THR A 11 18.14 20.29 -2.27
N LYS A 12 18.33 19.51 -1.20
CA LYS A 12 19.02 18.22 -1.24
C LYS A 12 18.09 17.10 -0.79
N SER A 13 18.10 15.97 -1.49
CA SER A 13 17.34 14.79 -1.09
C SER A 13 17.99 14.12 0.11
N GLY A 14 17.22 13.90 1.18
CA GLY A 14 17.72 13.30 2.42
C GLY A 14 16.61 13.04 3.42
N MET A 15 16.97 12.46 4.55
CA MET A 15 16.10 12.41 5.73
C MET A 15 16.36 13.61 6.61
N TYR A 16 15.29 14.27 7.03
CA TYR A 16 15.35 15.46 7.86
C TYR A 16 14.57 15.20 9.15
N ASN A 17 15.20 15.50 10.28
CA ASN A 17 14.56 15.53 11.59
C ASN A 17 14.26 16.97 11.97
N ILE A 18 13.14 17.18 12.65
CA ILE A 18 12.66 18.52 13.00
C ILE A 18 12.42 18.53 14.48
N TYR A 19 13.01 19.52 15.13
CA TYR A 19 12.92 19.68 16.56
C TYR A 19 12.20 20.99 16.84
N PHE A 20 11.17 20.93 17.67
CA PHE A 20 10.53 22.10 18.23
C PHE A 20 11.12 22.30 19.62
N MET A 21 12.00 23.29 19.75
CA MET A 21 12.66 23.65 21.00
C MET A 21 12.36 25.10 21.34
N PHE A 22 11.97 25.35 22.58
CA PHE A 22 11.78 26.69 23.13
C PHE A 22 12.74 26.88 24.30
N CYS A 23 13.42 28.03 24.34
CA CYS A 23 14.46 28.31 25.33
C CYS A 23 14.00 29.24 26.46
N ASP A 24 12.72 29.60 26.51
CA ASP A 24 12.18 30.54 27.50
C ASP A 24 11.58 29.80 28.71
N PRO A 25 12.12 30.01 29.93
CA PRO A 25 11.59 29.42 31.15
C PRO A 25 10.12 29.79 31.45
N GLN A 26 9.64 30.94 30.96
CA GLN A 26 8.26 31.39 31.18
C GLN A 26 7.24 30.59 30.36
N LEU A 27 7.67 29.94 29.29
CA LEU A 27 6.81 29.10 28.45
C LEU A 27 6.69 27.66 28.97
N LYS A 28 7.27 27.34 30.13
CA LYS A 28 7.20 26.02 30.76
C LYS A 28 5.74 25.64 31.05
N GLY A 29 5.22 24.63 30.33
CA GLY A 29 3.85 24.16 30.45
C GLY A 29 2.90 24.67 29.36
N THR A 30 3.38 25.44 28.38
CA THR A 30 2.57 25.92 27.26
C THR A 30 2.27 24.79 26.27
N VAL A 31 1.00 24.66 25.88
CA VAL A 31 0.58 23.72 24.83
C VAL A 31 0.62 24.42 23.49
N ILE A 32 1.55 24.01 22.61
CA ILE A 32 1.64 24.53 21.24
C ILE A 32 0.78 23.64 20.35
N ASN A 33 -0.23 24.23 19.70
CA ASN A 33 -1.03 23.56 18.69
C ASN A 33 -0.67 24.10 17.30
N GLY A 34 -0.19 23.24 16.41
CA GLY A 34 0.24 23.61 15.07
C GLY A 34 0.18 22.42 14.12
N ARG A 35 0.13 22.71 12.82
CA ARG A 35 0.10 21.68 11.76
C ARG A 35 1.31 21.84 10.86
N THR A 36 2.14 20.81 10.76
CA THR A 36 3.19 20.73 9.74
C THR A 36 2.71 19.89 8.57
N VAL A 37 3.06 20.31 7.34
CA VAL A 37 2.70 19.59 6.12
C VAL A 37 3.97 19.32 5.32
N TRP A 38 4.20 18.05 5.03
CA TRP A 38 5.37 17.57 4.29
C TRP A 38 4.93 17.15 2.90
N LYS A 39 5.49 17.77 1.87
CA LYS A 39 5.17 17.43 0.48
C LYS A 39 6.46 17.27 -0.31
N ASN A 40 6.62 16.09 -0.89
CA ASN A 40 7.69 15.80 -1.84
C ASN A 40 7.26 16.28 -3.25
N PRO A 41 8.18 16.50 -4.20
CA PRO A 41 7.80 16.83 -5.58
C PRO A 41 6.85 15.82 -6.24
N THR A 42 6.92 14.56 -5.79
CA THR A 42 6.08 13.44 -6.27
C THR A 42 4.72 13.33 -5.56
N GLY A 43 4.44 14.17 -4.56
CA GLY A 43 3.22 14.15 -3.75
C GLY A 43 3.50 14.03 -2.24
N TYR A 44 2.48 13.66 -1.46
CA TYR A 44 2.60 13.56 0.00
C TYR A 44 3.28 12.27 0.48
N LEU A 45 3.56 11.34 -0.43
CA LEU A 45 4.17 10.07 -0.06
C LEU A 45 5.64 10.27 0.35
N PRO A 46 6.07 9.72 1.51
CA PRO A 46 7.47 9.77 1.92
C PRO A 46 8.38 9.18 0.84
N GLY A 47 9.56 9.79 0.63
CA GLY A 47 10.49 9.37 -0.43
C GLY A 47 10.87 7.88 -0.38
N ARG A 48 10.92 7.27 0.80
CA ARG A 48 11.17 5.83 0.99
C ARG A 48 10.04 4.93 0.48
N LEU A 49 8.81 5.42 0.50
CA LEU A 49 7.61 4.68 0.06
C LEU A 49 7.26 4.99 -1.41
N ALA A 50 7.78 6.07 -1.98
CA ALA A 50 7.62 6.44 -3.39
C ALA A 50 7.85 5.28 -4.40
N PRO A 51 8.92 4.47 -4.31
CA PRO A 51 9.11 3.36 -5.25
C PRO A 51 8.09 2.23 -5.08
N LEU A 52 7.55 2.03 -3.87
CA LEU A 52 6.58 0.96 -3.60
C LEU A 52 5.28 1.18 -4.38
N LEU A 53 4.84 2.43 -4.55
CA LEU A 53 3.64 2.75 -5.34
C LEU A 53 3.74 2.19 -6.76
N LYS A 54 4.88 2.40 -7.43
CA LYS A 54 5.12 1.88 -8.79
C LYS A 54 5.23 0.36 -8.80
N PHE A 55 5.90 -0.22 -7.80
CA PHE A 55 6.06 -1.66 -7.66
C PHE A 55 4.71 -2.38 -7.54
N TYR A 56 3.83 -1.93 -6.64
CA TYR A 56 2.50 -2.53 -6.48
C TYR A 56 1.61 -2.34 -7.73
N GLY A 57 1.75 -1.20 -8.42
CA GLY A 57 1.06 -0.98 -9.70
C GLY A 57 1.50 -1.98 -10.78
N PHE A 58 2.81 -2.15 -10.97
CA PHE A 58 3.35 -3.13 -11.92
C PHE A 58 2.95 -4.57 -11.56
N LEU A 59 3.02 -4.91 -10.26
CA LEU A 59 2.69 -6.25 -9.79
C LEU A 59 1.19 -6.55 -9.95
N SER A 60 0.30 -5.58 -9.71
CA SER A 60 -1.13 -5.72 -9.99
C SER A 60 -1.38 -6.01 -11.48
N LEU A 61 -0.70 -5.29 -12.39
CA LEU A 61 -0.80 -5.54 -13.83
C LEU A 61 -0.27 -6.93 -14.21
N ALA A 62 0.84 -7.37 -13.63
CA ALA A 62 1.38 -8.70 -13.85
C ALA A 62 0.40 -9.80 -13.40
N TYR A 63 -0.25 -9.63 -12.25
CA TYR A 63 -1.30 -10.54 -11.77
C TYR A 63 -2.53 -10.54 -12.67
N LEU A 64 -2.91 -9.38 -13.24
CA LEU A 64 -4.01 -9.28 -14.20
C LEU A 64 -3.70 -10.07 -15.46
N ILE A 65 -2.50 -9.90 -16.04
CA ILE A 65 -2.07 -10.65 -17.23
C ILE A 65 -2.03 -12.16 -16.94
N LEU A 66 -1.44 -12.54 -15.80
CA LEU A 66 -1.39 -13.93 -15.38
C LEU A 66 -2.80 -14.53 -15.19
N GLY A 67 -3.71 -13.78 -14.57
CA GLY A 67 -5.11 -14.17 -14.41
C GLY A 67 -5.85 -14.33 -15.73
N LEU A 68 -5.61 -13.45 -16.71
CA LEU A 68 -6.19 -13.57 -18.05
C LEU A 68 -5.68 -14.82 -18.77
N ILE A 69 -4.36 -15.04 -18.78
CA ILE A 69 -3.76 -16.23 -19.40
C ILE A 69 -4.31 -17.50 -18.75
N TRP A 70 -4.35 -17.52 -17.42
CA TRP A 70 -4.89 -18.62 -16.64
C TRP A 70 -6.37 -18.87 -16.95
N PHE A 71 -7.19 -17.82 -16.96
CA PHE A 71 -8.62 -17.92 -17.27
C PHE A 71 -8.88 -18.49 -18.67
N LEU A 72 -8.14 -18.00 -19.69
CA LEU A 72 -8.23 -18.52 -21.05
C LEU A 72 -7.88 -20.02 -21.12
N GLN A 73 -6.86 -20.43 -20.36
CA GLN A 73 -6.45 -21.84 -20.30
C GLN A 73 -7.50 -22.70 -19.59
N ASN A 74 -8.11 -22.21 -18.51
CA ASN A 74 -9.20 -22.92 -17.82
C ASN A 74 -10.42 -23.11 -18.73
N VAL A 75 -10.81 -22.08 -19.49
CA VAL A 75 -11.94 -22.18 -20.44
C VAL A 75 -11.61 -23.16 -21.58
N ARG A 76 -10.38 -23.15 -22.09
CA ARG A 76 -9.97 -24.06 -23.18
C ARG A 76 -9.94 -25.54 -22.76
N PHE A 77 -9.55 -25.84 -21.52
CA PHE A 77 -9.43 -27.21 -20.99
C PHE A 77 -10.54 -27.58 -19.99
N GLY A 78 -11.68 -26.88 -20.03
CA GLY A 78 -12.73 -26.95 -19.00
C GLY A 78 -13.58 -28.21 -18.96
N ASN A 79 -13.28 -29.24 -19.76
CA ASN A 79 -14.07 -30.47 -19.77
C ASN A 79 -13.82 -31.35 -18.53
N ASP A 80 -12.68 -31.21 -17.86
CA ASP A 80 -12.34 -31.93 -16.62
C ASP A 80 -11.80 -30.95 -15.57
N ILE A 81 -12.69 -30.18 -14.92
CA ILE A 81 -12.28 -29.20 -13.90
C ILE A 81 -11.86 -29.95 -12.62
N LEU A 82 -10.55 -30.17 -12.48
CA LEU A 82 -9.95 -30.64 -11.24
C LEU A 82 -10.10 -29.58 -10.14
N GLN A 83 -10.46 -30.00 -8.91
CA GLN A 83 -10.59 -29.12 -7.75
C GLN A 83 -9.35 -28.22 -7.52
N LEU A 84 -8.17 -28.71 -7.92
CA LEU A 84 -6.91 -27.97 -7.88
C LEU A 84 -6.92 -26.69 -8.73
N GLN A 85 -7.55 -26.71 -9.91
CA GLN A 85 -7.64 -25.54 -10.79
C GLN A 85 -8.43 -24.40 -10.13
N ASN A 86 -9.52 -24.73 -9.41
CA ASN A 86 -10.30 -23.74 -8.65
C ASN A 86 -9.48 -23.10 -7.54
N CYS A 87 -8.66 -23.90 -6.84
CA CYS A 87 -7.77 -23.39 -5.81
C CYS A 87 -6.72 -22.42 -6.37
N ILE A 88 -6.11 -22.73 -7.53
CA ILE A 88 -5.13 -21.86 -8.17
C ILE A 88 -5.79 -20.55 -8.62
N THR A 89 -6.98 -20.62 -9.23
CA THR A 89 -7.76 -19.44 -9.63
C THR A 89 -8.10 -18.55 -8.42
N ALA A 90 -8.45 -19.14 -7.28
CA ALA A 90 -8.69 -18.40 -6.04
C ALA A 90 -7.42 -17.68 -5.54
N VAL A 91 -6.26 -18.34 -5.56
CA VAL A 91 -4.98 -17.72 -5.14
C VAL A 91 -4.59 -16.57 -6.05
N ILE A 92 -4.73 -16.71 -7.37
CA ILE A 92 -4.45 -15.64 -8.34
C ILE A 92 -5.36 -14.44 -8.10
N SER A 93 -6.66 -14.69 -7.89
CA SER A 93 -7.66 -13.65 -7.63
C SER A 93 -7.37 -12.90 -6.33
N LEU A 94 -7.06 -13.62 -5.25
CA LEU A 94 -6.67 -13.04 -3.97
C LEU A 94 -5.37 -12.22 -4.09
N GLY A 95 -4.40 -12.69 -4.88
CA GLY A 95 -3.17 -11.96 -5.17
C GLY A 95 -3.42 -10.64 -5.91
N MET A 96 -4.28 -10.66 -6.93
CA MET A 96 -4.66 -9.45 -7.67
C MET A 96 -5.35 -8.42 -6.76
N LEU A 97 -6.28 -8.86 -5.90
CA LEU A 97 -6.98 -7.99 -4.95
C LEU A 97 -6.00 -7.36 -3.94
N GLU A 98 -5.10 -8.15 -3.37
CA GLU A 98 -4.09 -7.65 -2.44
C GLU A 98 -3.21 -6.56 -3.06
N MET A 99 -2.66 -6.80 -4.26
CA MET A 99 -1.77 -5.83 -4.93
C MET A 99 -2.50 -4.53 -5.29
N THR A 100 -3.76 -4.66 -5.70
CA THR A 100 -4.62 -3.53 -6.06
C THR A 100 -4.98 -2.69 -4.83
N LEU A 101 -5.30 -3.33 -3.71
CA LEU A 101 -5.61 -2.62 -2.45
C LEU A 101 -4.38 -1.88 -1.90
N TRP A 102 -3.19 -2.50 -1.96
CA TRP A 102 -1.95 -1.80 -1.61
C TRP A 102 -1.69 -0.61 -2.52
N TYR A 103 -1.86 -0.77 -3.84
CA TYR A 103 -1.74 0.34 -4.78
C TYR A 103 -2.70 1.49 -4.43
N PHE A 104 -3.97 1.18 -4.16
CA PHE A 104 -4.95 2.19 -3.77
C PHE A 104 -4.61 2.88 -2.45
N GLU A 105 -4.12 2.16 -1.44
CA GLU A 105 -3.66 2.76 -0.20
C GLU A 105 -2.55 3.79 -0.46
N TYR A 106 -1.51 3.40 -1.20
CA TYR A 106 -0.39 4.29 -1.50
C TYR A 106 -0.80 5.46 -2.41
N ALA A 107 -1.70 5.25 -3.37
CA ALA A 107 -2.19 6.29 -4.26
C ALA A 107 -3.02 7.34 -3.49
N ASN A 108 -3.94 6.89 -2.63
CA ASN A 108 -4.72 7.78 -1.77
C ASN A 108 -3.83 8.53 -0.78
N PHE A 109 -2.86 7.84 -0.19
CA PHE A 109 -1.90 8.46 0.72
C PHE A 109 -1.03 9.51 0.00
N ASN A 110 -0.63 9.26 -1.25
CA ASN A 110 0.13 10.23 -2.04
C ASN A 110 -0.70 11.48 -2.41
N ALA A 111 -2.01 11.34 -2.60
CA ALA A 111 -2.91 12.43 -2.96
C ALA A 111 -3.36 13.27 -1.76
N THR A 112 -3.74 12.62 -0.66
CA THR A 112 -4.34 13.29 0.51
C THR A 112 -3.35 13.58 1.64
N GLY A 113 -2.21 12.87 1.67
CA GLY A 113 -1.27 12.92 2.80
C GLY A 113 -1.76 12.23 4.05
N HIS A 114 -2.90 11.52 4.01
CA HIS A 114 -3.42 10.71 5.10
C HIS A 114 -3.55 9.25 4.69
N ARG A 115 -3.26 8.34 5.63
CA ARG A 115 -3.44 6.90 5.41
C ARG A 115 -4.92 6.51 5.61
N PRO A 116 -5.62 6.01 4.58
CA PRO A 116 -7.01 5.61 4.69
C PRO A 116 -7.13 4.28 5.44
N ILE A 117 -7.57 4.34 6.71
CA ILE A 117 -7.68 3.18 7.60
C ILE A 117 -8.51 2.05 6.98
N SER A 118 -9.63 2.39 6.34
CA SER A 118 -10.54 1.41 5.74
C SER A 118 -9.85 0.55 4.67
N ILE A 119 -9.06 1.16 3.79
CA ILE A 119 -8.36 0.44 2.70
C ILE A 119 -7.28 -0.47 3.30
N THR A 120 -6.55 0.02 4.30
CA THR A 120 -5.52 -0.75 5.01
C THR A 120 -6.10 -2.00 5.69
N ILE A 121 -7.27 -1.89 6.34
CA ILE A 121 -7.93 -3.04 6.95
C ILE A 121 -8.21 -4.11 5.90
N TRP A 122 -8.84 -3.73 4.78
CA TRP A 122 -9.11 -4.67 3.68
C TRP A 122 -7.83 -5.27 3.11
N ALA A 123 -6.80 -4.46 2.85
CA ALA A 123 -5.52 -4.94 2.32
C ALA A 123 -4.90 -6.02 3.22
N ILE A 124 -4.91 -5.80 4.54
CA ILE A 124 -4.39 -6.76 5.53
C ILE A 124 -5.25 -8.02 5.58
N THR A 125 -6.59 -7.89 5.55
CA THR A 125 -7.49 -9.04 5.54
C THR A 125 -7.26 -9.95 4.34
N PHE A 126 -7.19 -9.38 3.12
CA PHE A 126 -6.92 -10.17 1.92
C PHE A 126 -5.53 -10.80 1.94
N MET A 127 -4.51 -10.09 2.44
CA MET A 127 -3.17 -10.65 2.65
C MET A 127 -3.21 -11.86 3.59
N ALA A 128 -3.95 -11.77 4.70
CA ALA A 128 -4.08 -12.85 5.66
C ALA A 128 -4.78 -14.06 5.04
N ILE A 129 -5.92 -13.85 4.36
CA ILE A 129 -6.67 -14.90 3.67
C ILE A 129 -5.77 -15.59 2.63
N LYS A 130 -5.08 -14.83 1.78
CA LYS A 130 -4.17 -15.39 0.77
C LYS A 130 -3.08 -16.24 1.41
N LYS A 131 -2.42 -15.75 2.47
CA LYS A 131 -1.37 -16.51 3.19
C LYS A 131 -1.92 -17.81 3.76
N THR A 132 -3.11 -17.80 4.34
CA THR A 132 -3.77 -19.00 4.89
C THR A 132 -4.08 -20.00 3.79
N VAL A 133 -4.74 -19.56 2.70
CA VAL A 133 -5.07 -20.43 1.56
C VAL A 133 -3.82 -21.01 0.94
N SER A 134 -2.77 -20.22 0.70
CA SER A 134 -1.50 -20.72 0.16
C SER A 134 -0.88 -21.79 1.05
N ARG A 135 -0.91 -21.63 2.38
CA ARG A 135 -0.38 -22.64 3.33
C ARG A 135 -1.20 -23.93 3.31
N LEU A 136 -2.53 -23.82 3.27
CA LEU A 136 -3.42 -24.99 3.20
C LEU A 136 -3.18 -25.78 1.91
N LEU A 137 -3.03 -25.10 0.78
CA LEU A 137 -2.75 -25.75 -0.50
C LEU A 137 -1.39 -26.45 -0.51
N LEU A 138 -0.35 -25.82 0.02
CA LEU A 138 0.96 -26.47 0.16
C LEU A 138 0.87 -27.72 1.03
N LEU A 139 0.10 -27.66 2.12
CA LEU A 139 -0.08 -28.81 3.01
C LEU A 139 -0.80 -29.97 2.31
N VAL A 140 -1.88 -29.68 1.58
CA VAL A 140 -2.63 -30.69 0.80
C VAL A 140 -1.79 -31.33 -0.30
N VAL A 141 -0.89 -30.57 -0.94
CA VAL A 141 0.00 -31.12 -2.00
C VAL A 141 1.17 -31.92 -1.41
N SER A 142 1.55 -31.66 -0.15
CA SER A 142 2.70 -32.30 0.50
C SER A 142 2.40 -33.60 1.26
N MET A 143 1.12 -33.94 1.46
CA MET A 143 0.67 -35.18 2.12
C MET A 143 0.24 -36.21 1.08
#